data_AF-A0A6V7KKP2-F1
#
_entry.id   AF-A0A6V7KKP2-F1
#
_cell.length_a   1.000
_cell.length_b   1.000
_cell.length_c   1.000
_cell.angle_alpha   90.00
_cell.angle_beta   90.00
_cell.angle_gamma   90.00
#
_symmetry.space_group_name_H-M   'P 1'
#
loop_
_entity.id
_entity.type
_entity.pdbx_description
1 polymer ?
#
loop_
_entity_poly.entity_id
_entity_poly.type
_entity_poly.pdbx_seq_one_letter_code
_entity_poly.pdbx_strand_id
1 'polypeptide(L)' 'VIEQDPFWVPSTEEEYLHFGEKADSVNRVKKYIDAVRRRKGLPVDSQLVMHAEKQRTLSKKK' A
#
# COMPACT_ATOMS: atom_id res chain seq x y z
N VAL A 1 2.29 -7.57 -22.34
CA VAL A 1 2.28 -8.21 -21.01
C VAL A 1 3.33 -7.49 -20.18
N ILE A 2 3.04 -7.16 -18.91
CA ILE A 2 4.04 -6.54 -18.02
C ILE A 2 4.65 -7.69 -17.20
N GLU A 3 5.98 -7.82 -17.18
CA GLU A 3 6.69 -8.95 -16.55
C GLU A 3 6.94 -8.77 -15.04
N GLN A 4 6.58 -7.61 -14.49
CA GLN A 4 6.82 -7.29 -13.09
C GLN A 4 5.68 -7.79 -12.19
N ASP A 5 6.03 -8.50 -11.13
CA ASP A 5 5.08 -8.97 -10.12
C ASP A 5 4.55 -7.78 -9.28
N PRO A 6 3.22 -7.52 -9.24
CA PRO A 6 2.63 -6.44 -8.45
C PRO A 6 2.72 -6.62 -6.91
N PHE A 7 3.05 -7.81 -6.41
CA PHE A 7 3.12 -8.09 -4.96
C PHE A 7 4.52 -8.49 -4.48
N TRP A 8 5.55 -8.26 -5.29
CA TRP A 8 6.92 -8.58 -4.92
C TRP A 8 7.37 -7.80 -3.68
N VAL A 9 7.99 -8.51 -2.75
CA VAL A 9 8.60 -7.99 -1.52
C VAL A 9 9.95 -8.70 -1.34
N PRO A 10 11.02 -7.99 -0.94
CA PRO A 10 12.30 -8.63 -0.60
C PRO A 10 12.11 -9.70 0.48
N SER A 11 12.64 -10.90 0.26
CA SER A 11 12.50 -12.00 1.22
C SER A 11 13.85 -12.49 1.75
N THR A 12 14.92 -12.24 1.00
CA THR A 12 16.28 -12.67 1.32
C THR A 12 17.15 -11.53 1.82
N GLU A 13 18.14 -11.84 2.66
CA GLU A 13 19.05 -10.86 3.26
C GLU A 13 19.86 -10.08 2.22
N GLU A 14 20.23 -10.74 1.12
CA GLU A 14 20.90 -10.12 -0.03
C GLU A 14 20.00 -9.09 -0.73
N GLU A 15 18.73 -9.42 -0.99
CA GLU A 15 17.76 -8.49 -1.57
C GLU A 15 17.51 -7.29 -0.66
N TYR A 16 17.46 -7.49 0.66
CA TYR A 16 17.34 -6.39 1.63
C TYR A 16 18.53 -5.44 1.57
N LEU A 17 19.75 -5.97 1.40
CA LEU A 17 20.96 -5.16 1.25
C LEU A 17 20.95 -4.34 -0.04
N HIS A 18 20.39 -4.91 -1.12
CA HIS A 18 20.32 -4.29 -2.43
C HIS A 18 19.21 -3.24 -2.58
N PHE A 19 18.03 -3.51 -2.00
CA PHE A 19 16.82 -2.69 -2.19
C PHE A 19 16.38 -1.92 -0.95
N GLY A 20 17.05 -2.12 0.19
CA GLY A 20 16.70 -1.50 1.47
C GLY A 20 15.43 -2.07 2.12
N GLU A 21 15.13 -1.61 3.33
CA GLU A 21 13.93 -2.00 4.10
C GLU A 21 12.63 -1.51 3.45
N LYS A 22 12.71 -0.41 2.69
CA LYS A 22 11.64 0.10 1.85
C LYS A 22 12.19 0.17 0.44
N ALA A 23 11.68 -0.67 -0.45
CA ALA A 23 11.98 -0.55 -1.87
C ALA A 23 11.71 0.91 -2.31
N ASP A 24 12.77 1.65 -2.65
CA ASP A 24 12.69 3.09 -2.95
C ASP A 24 11.78 3.39 -4.16
N SER A 25 11.37 2.37 -4.92
CA SER A 25 10.54 2.48 -6.09
C SER A 25 9.12 1.94 -5.89
N VAL A 26 8.13 2.76 -6.26
CA VAL A 26 6.72 2.35 -6.28
C VAL A 26 6.49 1.38 -7.43
N ASN A 27 6.01 0.17 -7.11
CA ASN A 27 5.68 -0.85 -8.11
C ASN A 27 4.61 -0.33 -9.10
N ARG A 28 4.99 -0.19 -10.38
CA ARG A 28 4.12 0.36 -11.44
C ARG A 28 2.91 -0.53 -11.69
N VAL A 29 3.07 -1.84 -11.60
CA VAL A 29 1.99 -2.81 -11.83
C VAL A 29 0.95 -2.74 -10.72
N LYS A 30 1.40 -2.67 -9.47
CA LYS A 30 0.52 -2.50 -8.31
C LYS A 30 -0.35 -1.24 -8.44
N LYS A 31 0.25 -0.13 -8.89
CA LYS A 31 -0.49 1.13 -9.14
C LYS A 31 -1.60 0.98 -10.18
N TYR A 32 -1.36 0.25 -11.27
CA TYR A 32 -2.39 0.02 -12.29
C TYR A 32 -3.51 -0.88 -11.78
N ILE A 33 -3.18 -1.93 -11.03
CA ILE A 33 -4.17 -2.83 -10.43
C ILE A 33 -5.03 -2.06 -9.42
N ASP A 34 -4.41 -1.25 -8.56
CA ASP A 34 -5.12 -0.43 -7.58
C ASP A 34 -6.04 0.60 -8.25
N ALA A 35 -5.61 1.21 -9.35
CA ALA A 35 -6.44 2.13 -10.13
C ALA A 35 -7.67 1.42 -10.72
N VAL A 36 -7.50 0.22 -11.25
CA VAL A 36 -8.62 -0.59 -11.78
C VAL A 36 -9.55 -1.03 -10.65
N ARG A 37 -9.00 -1.48 -9.51
CA ARG A 37 -9.79 -1.89 -8.33
C ARG A 37 -10.63 -0.74 -7.79
N ARG A 38 -10.04 0.45 -7.63
CA ARG A 38 -10.79 1.66 -7.22
C ARG A 38 -11.92 1.99 -8.17
N ARG A 39 -11.69 1.92 -9.48
CA ARG A 39 -12.74 2.15 -10.50
C ARG A 39 -13.84 1.10 -10.44
N LYS A 40 -13.52 -0.15 -10.08
CA LYS A 40 -14.47 -1.26 -9.99
C LYS A 40 -15.11 -1.39 -8.60
N GLY A 41 -14.75 -0.55 -7.64
CA GLY A 41 -15.27 -0.62 -6.27
C GLY A 41 -14.74 -1.81 -5.46
N LEU A 42 -13.63 -2.42 -5.89
CA LEU A 42 -12.98 -3.50 -5.17
C LEU A 42 -12.09 -2.94 -4.04
N PRO A 43 -11.97 -3.64 -2.91
CA PRO A 43 -11.11 -3.21 -1.82
C PRO A 43 -9.64 -3.16 -2.26
N VAL A 44 -8.95 -2.13 -1.81
CA VAL A 44 -7.51 -1.93 -1.95
C VAL A 44 -6.95 -1.75 -0.54
N ASP A 45 -5.76 -2.27 -0.29
CA ASP A 45 -5.06 -2.24 1.01
C ASP A 45 -4.67 -0.83 1.50
N SER A 46 -5.09 0.22 0.80
CA SER A 46 -4.99 1.60 1.29
C SER A 46 -6.03 1.81 2.38
N GLN A 47 -5.70 1.38 3.60
CA GLN A 47 -6.52 1.53 4.79
C GLN A 47 -6.63 3.02 5.14
N LEU A 48 -7.76 3.65 4.80
CA LEU A 48 -7.96 5.10 5.00
C LEU A 48 -8.19 5.44 6.49
N VAL A 49 -8.76 4.50 7.25
CA VAL A 49 -9.00 4.62 8.70
C VAL A 49 -8.81 3.23 9.34
N MET A 50 -7.74 3.05 10.12
CA MET A 50 -7.51 1.79 10.85
C MET A 50 -8.42 1.63 12.07
N HIS A 51 -8.78 2.75 12.71
CA HIS A 51 -9.65 2.80 13.88
C HIS A 51 -10.73 3.87 13.68
N ALA A 52 -11.98 3.45 13.47
CA ALA A 52 -13.11 4.34 13.25
C ALA A 52 -13.71 4.92 14.55
N GLU A 53 -13.25 4.46 15.71
CA GLU A 53 -13.73 4.95 17.00
C GLU A 53 -13.24 6.37 17.28
N LYS A 54 -14.11 7.20 17.88
CA LYS A 54 -13.82 8.56 18.37
C LYS A 54 -13.62 9.66 17.31
N GLN A 55 -14.12 9.51 16.07
CA GLN A 55 -14.11 10.62 15.10
C GLN A 55 -14.83 11.91 15.58
N ARG A 56 -15.80 11.81 16.51
CA ARG A 56 -16.55 12.97 17.05
C ARG A 56 -16.22 13.36 18.49
N THR A 57 -15.29 12.68 19.18
CA THR A 57 -15.02 12.95 20.61
C THR A 57 -13.59 13.42 20.91
N LEU A 58 -12.73 13.60 19.91
CA LEU A 58 -11.35 14.09 20.08
C LEU A 58 -11.24 15.60 20.35
N SER A 59 -12.24 16.42 20.02
CA SER A 59 -12.12 17.89 20.08
C SER A 59 -12.82 18.57 21.27
N LYS A 60 -13.31 17.84 22.28
CA LYS A 60 -14.11 18.47 23.36
C LYS A 60 -13.30 19.23 24.43
N LYS A 61 -11.98 19.38 24.26
CA LYS A 61 -11.13 20.27 25.08
C LYS A 61 -9.98 20.87 24.26
N LYS A 62 -10.25 21.98 23.57
CA LYS A 62 -9.32 23.07 23.33
C LYS A 62 -10.09 24.38 23.40
#